data_AF-A0A3E5AL73-F1
#
_entry.id   AF-A0A3E5AL73-F1
#
_cell.length_a   1.000
_cell.length_b   1.000
_cell.length_c   1.000
_cell.angle_alpha   90.00
_cell.angle_beta   90.00
_cell.angle_gamma   90.00
#
_symmetry.space_group_name_H-M   'P 1'
#
loop_
_entity.id
_entity.type
_entity.pdbx_description
1 polymer ?
#
loop_
_entity_poly.entity_id
_entity_poly.type
_entity_poly.pdbx_seq_one_letter_code
_entity_poly.pdbx_strand_id
1 'polypeptide(L)'
;MDDLNIKINDDISEDLLNMKLADMFCKHVIRRNPDGIQIKADKLYIESCKLGYKVCNWGLHVGHASDIQYHINSIVQMERDEYNPAIRVVICKYDFCDTHIVWIDNLHSAIKYIREYGKNVKLGDIPFYIVDISDYDNPSIHGYKGSLRERYEDILGAISCAYKRFRRSNSKELIEISYTLRDFLCDNPMLYTELNTHFT
;
A
#
# COMPACT_ATOMS: atom_id res chain seq x y z
N MET A 1 15.79 -16.28 -19.95
CA MET A 1 15.48 -15.16 -19.03
C MET A 1 15.33 -13.99 -19.94
N ASP A 2 14.09 -13.67 -20.31
CA ASP A 2 13.85 -12.52 -21.17
C ASP A 2 14.21 -11.28 -20.36
N ASP A 3 15.04 -10.42 -20.95
CA ASP A 3 15.37 -9.11 -20.41
C ASP A 3 14.06 -8.33 -20.26
N LEU A 4 13.52 -8.29 -19.04
CA LEU A 4 12.45 -7.37 -18.70
C LEU A 4 12.98 -5.97 -19.00
N ASN A 5 12.47 -5.34 -20.06
CA ASN A 5 12.78 -3.97 -20.45
C ASN A 5 12.16 -3.01 -19.42
N ILE A 6 12.72 -2.97 -18.22
CA ILE A 6 12.27 -2.09 -17.14
C ILE A 6 12.72 -0.68 -17.46
N LYS A 7 11.77 0.22 -17.68
CA LYS A 7 12.07 1.63 -17.84
C LYS A 7 12.25 2.27 -16.47
N ILE A 8 13.36 2.96 -16.27
CA ILE A 8 13.58 3.84 -15.12
C ILE A 8 13.24 5.26 -15.59
N ASN A 9 12.34 5.94 -14.89
CA ASN A 9 11.88 7.28 -15.25
C ASN A 9 11.75 8.15 -13.99
N ASP A 10 11.87 9.47 -14.14
CA ASP A 10 11.70 10.42 -13.04
C ASP A 10 10.41 11.26 -13.19
N ASP A 11 9.73 11.12 -14.33
CA ASP A 11 8.52 11.88 -14.64
C ASP A 11 7.29 11.27 -13.94
N ILE A 12 6.88 11.92 -12.85
CA ILE A 12 5.69 11.55 -12.07
C ILE A 12 4.65 12.66 -12.25
N SER A 13 3.44 12.28 -12.68
CA SER A 13 2.35 13.23 -12.93
C SER A 13 1.99 14.05 -11.67
N GLU A 14 1.62 15.31 -11.86
CA GLU A 14 1.18 16.19 -10.79
C GLU A 14 -0.06 15.65 -10.03
N ASP A 15 -0.96 14.95 -10.72
CA ASP A 15 -2.12 14.30 -10.11
C ASP A 15 -1.71 13.25 -9.06
N LEU A 16 -0.73 12.41 -9.40
CA LEU A 16 -0.17 11.43 -8.46
C LEU A 16 0.54 12.09 -7.29
N LEU A 17 1.33 13.15 -7.55
CA LEU A 17 2.01 13.91 -6.49
C LEU A 17 1.01 14.53 -5.51
N ASN A 18 -0.14 14.97 -6.01
CA ASN A 18 -1.20 15.57 -5.21
C ASN A 18 -2.17 14.56 -4.56
N MET A 19 -2.06 13.28 -4.90
CA MET A 19 -2.91 12.22 -4.33
C MET A 19 -2.59 12.02 -2.85
N LYS A 20 -3.63 12.01 -2.01
CA LYS A 20 -3.48 11.72 -0.58
C LYS A 20 -3.22 10.24 -0.36
N LEU A 21 -2.34 9.90 0.58
CA LEU A 21 -2.09 8.50 0.94
C LEU A 21 -3.38 7.78 1.37
N ALA A 22 -4.25 8.50 2.08
CA ALA A 22 -5.52 7.98 2.56
C ALA A 22 -6.48 7.55 1.43
N ASP A 23 -6.32 8.10 0.22
CA ASP A 23 -7.23 7.85 -0.91
C ASP A 23 -6.71 6.70 -1.81
N MET A 24 -5.50 6.21 -1.57
CA MET A 24 -4.93 5.07 -2.29
C MET A 24 -5.48 3.73 -1.77
N PHE A 25 -5.50 2.71 -2.64
CA PHE A 25 -6.01 1.40 -2.31
C PHE A 25 -5.16 0.70 -1.23
N CYS A 26 -5.85 0.14 -0.24
CA CYS A 26 -5.25 -0.66 0.81
C CYS A 26 -5.47 -2.14 0.52
N LYS A 27 -4.39 -2.91 0.54
CA LYS A 27 -4.41 -4.36 0.28
C LYS A 27 -4.69 -5.24 1.50
N HIS A 28 -4.82 -4.63 2.67
CA HIS A 28 -4.84 -5.31 3.94
C HIS A 28 -6.08 -4.98 4.75
N VAL A 29 -6.51 -5.94 5.55
CA VAL A 29 -7.55 -5.77 6.57
C VAL A 29 -7.02 -6.29 7.91
N ILE A 30 -7.57 -5.79 9.01
CA ILE A 30 -7.45 -6.41 10.33
C ILE A 30 -8.84 -6.93 10.67
N ARG A 31 -9.01 -8.25 10.73
CA ARG A 31 -10.28 -8.83 11.15
C ARG A 31 -10.39 -8.74 12.68
N ARG A 32 -11.34 -7.96 13.18
CA ARG A 32 -11.81 -8.02 14.57
C ARG A 32 -13.15 -8.79 14.59
N ASN A 33 -13.30 -9.79 15.45
CA ASN A 33 -14.61 -10.41 15.73
C ASN A 33 -15.48 -9.44 16.57
N PRO A 34 -16.82 -9.57 16.62
CA PRO A 34 -17.84 -9.48 15.56
C PRO A 34 -18.77 -8.24 15.74
N ASP A 35 -18.47 -7.35 16.68
CA ASP A 35 -19.42 -6.32 17.16
C ASP A 35 -19.31 -4.97 16.42
N GLY A 36 -18.49 -4.89 15.37
CA GLY A 36 -18.23 -3.69 14.59
C GLY A 36 -18.65 -3.86 13.12
N ILE A 37 -19.33 -2.86 12.56
CA ILE A 37 -19.77 -2.85 11.16
C ILE A 37 -18.54 -2.64 10.24
N GLN A 38 -17.79 -3.70 9.96
CA GLN A 38 -16.64 -3.72 9.03
C GLN A 38 -17.04 -4.22 7.63
N ILE A 39 -18.18 -3.75 7.12
CA ILE A 39 -18.82 -4.30 5.90
C ILE A 39 -17.85 -4.30 4.69
N LYS A 40 -17.07 -3.23 4.49
CA LYS A 40 -16.11 -3.19 3.37
C LYS A 40 -14.90 -4.10 3.59
N ALA A 41 -14.33 -4.12 4.79
CA ALA A 41 -13.18 -4.98 5.08
C ALA A 41 -13.54 -6.47 5.00
N ASP A 42 -14.74 -6.86 5.47
CA ASP A 42 -15.24 -8.22 5.36
C ASP A 42 -15.44 -8.63 3.89
N LYS A 43 -16.04 -7.75 3.07
CA LYS A 43 -16.14 -7.97 1.62
C LYS A 43 -14.76 -8.14 0.99
N LEU A 44 -13.82 -7.25 1.31
CA LEU A 44 -12.45 -7.32 0.76
C LEU A 44 -11.78 -8.65 1.14
N TYR A 45 -11.94 -9.09 2.39
CA TYR A 45 -11.40 -10.35 2.87
C TYR A 45 -12.00 -11.55 2.14
N ILE A 46 -13.32 -11.60 2.01
CA ILE A 46 -14.04 -12.69 1.35
C ILE A 46 -13.60 -12.80 -0.11
N GLU A 47 -13.60 -11.69 -0.86
CA GLU A 47 -13.17 -11.69 -2.26
C GLU A 47 -11.69 -12.04 -2.38
N SER A 48 -10.83 -11.51 -1.50
CA SER A 48 -9.40 -11.89 -1.47
C SER A 48 -9.20 -13.39 -1.23
N CYS A 49 -10.02 -14.01 -0.38
CA CYS A 49 -9.94 -15.45 -0.09
C CYS A 49 -10.35 -16.30 -1.30
N LYS A 50 -11.37 -15.90 -2.07
CA LYS A 50 -11.75 -16.58 -3.31
C LYS A 50 -10.60 -16.59 -4.34
N LEU A 51 -9.78 -15.54 -4.33
CA LEU A 51 -8.58 -15.41 -5.17
C LEU A 51 -7.33 -16.07 -4.58
N GLY A 52 -7.46 -16.80 -3.46
CA GLY A 52 -6.34 -17.45 -2.77
C GLY A 52 -5.39 -16.49 -2.02
N TYR A 53 -5.74 -15.21 -1.89
CA TYR A 53 -4.93 -14.18 -1.24
C TYR A 53 -5.24 -14.04 0.26
N LYS A 54 -4.95 -15.09 1.04
CA LYS A 54 -5.21 -15.10 2.49
C LYS A 54 -4.39 -14.08 3.28
N VAL A 55 -3.22 -13.68 2.77
CA VAL A 55 -2.35 -12.67 3.40
C VAL A 55 -2.86 -11.23 3.20
N CYS A 56 -4.09 -11.04 2.67
CA CYS A 56 -4.84 -9.81 2.87
C CYS A 56 -5.06 -9.53 4.36
N ASN A 57 -5.19 -10.56 5.21
CA ASN A 57 -5.16 -10.36 6.65
C ASN A 57 -3.76 -9.87 7.07
N TRP A 58 -3.70 -8.66 7.62
CA TRP A 58 -2.42 -8.02 7.93
C TRP A 58 -1.67 -8.79 9.01
N GLY A 59 -0.35 -8.88 8.87
CA GLY A 59 0.51 -9.64 9.77
C GLY A 59 0.47 -11.17 9.60
N LEU A 60 -0.42 -11.74 8.78
CA LEU A 60 -0.54 -13.21 8.64
C LEU A 60 0.76 -13.89 8.20
N HIS A 61 1.50 -13.26 7.29
CA HIS A 61 2.75 -13.80 6.74
C HIS A 61 3.93 -13.82 7.73
N VAL A 62 3.81 -13.11 8.86
CA VAL A 62 4.81 -13.06 9.95
C VAL A 62 4.28 -13.65 11.25
N GLY A 63 3.13 -14.33 11.23
CA GLY A 63 2.55 -14.96 12.43
C GLY A 63 1.82 -14.01 13.39
N HIS A 64 1.61 -12.74 13.01
CA HIS A 64 0.94 -11.71 13.82
C HIS A 64 -0.40 -11.29 13.17
N ALA A 65 -1.16 -12.27 12.70
CA ALA A 65 -2.40 -12.03 11.97
C ALA A 65 -3.39 -11.22 12.81
N SER A 66 -3.85 -10.07 12.30
CA SER A 66 -4.76 -9.15 13.00
C SER A 66 -4.25 -8.61 14.35
N ASP A 67 -2.96 -8.74 14.68
CA ASP A 67 -2.40 -8.25 15.94
C ASP A 67 -2.12 -6.74 15.83
N ILE A 68 -3.12 -5.94 16.20
CA ILE A 68 -3.01 -4.48 16.09
C ILE A 68 -1.90 -3.92 16.99
N GLN A 69 -1.69 -4.48 18.18
CA GLN A 69 -0.69 -3.97 19.10
C GLN A 69 0.71 -4.18 18.54
N TYR A 70 0.97 -5.36 17.97
CA TYR A 70 2.22 -5.63 17.26
C TYR A 70 2.49 -4.61 16.14
N HIS A 71 1.47 -4.28 15.35
CA HIS A 71 1.60 -3.30 14.28
C HIS A 71 1.79 -1.86 14.77
N ILE A 72 1.08 -1.45 15.82
CA ILE A 72 1.28 -0.15 16.49
C ILE A 72 2.71 -0.04 17.02
N ASN A 73 3.17 -1.05 17.75
CA ASN A 73 4.53 -1.08 18.31
C ASN A 73 5.60 -1.01 17.22
N SER A 74 5.38 -1.69 16.09
CA SER A 74 6.28 -1.62 14.93
C SER A 74 6.37 -0.21 14.37
N ILE A 75 5.23 0.48 14.20
CA ILE A 75 5.20 1.86 13.68
C ILE A 75 5.88 2.82 14.66
N VAL A 76 5.57 2.72 15.96
CA VAL A 76 6.19 3.53 17.01
C VAL A 76 7.70 3.31 17.07
N GLN A 77 8.16 2.07 16.86
CA GLN A 77 9.59 1.79 16.80
C GLN A 77 10.24 2.47 15.59
N MET A 78 9.61 2.42 14.41
CA MET A 78 10.08 3.16 13.23
C MET A 78 10.14 4.67 13.47
N GLU A 79 9.18 5.23 14.20
CA GLU A 79 9.16 6.65 14.59
C GLU A 79 10.34 6.99 15.52
N ARG A 80 10.58 6.17 16.54
CA ARG A 80 11.69 6.35 17.50
C ARG A 80 13.07 6.23 16.87
N ASP A 81 13.20 5.33 15.90
CA ASP A 81 14.46 5.11 15.18
C ASP A 81 14.70 6.14 14.07
N GLU A 82 13.81 7.12 13.91
CA GLU A 82 13.80 8.09 12.80
C GLU A 82 13.87 7.39 11.43
N TYR A 83 13.32 6.17 11.36
CA TYR A 83 13.35 5.35 10.16
C TYR A 83 12.29 5.84 9.18
N ASN A 84 12.75 6.48 8.11
CA ASN A 84 11.94 7.13 7.08
C ASN A 84 12.01 6.38 5.73
N PRO A 85 11.48 5.15 5.64
CA PRO A 85 11.54 4.37 4.40
C PRO A 85 10.62 4.94 3.34
N ALA A 86 11.10 4.97 2.10
CA ALA A 86 10.28 5.30 0.95
C ALA A 86 9.03 4.38 0.87
N ILE A 87 7.87 4.98 0.57
CA ILE A 87 6.68 4.21 0.24
C ILE A 87 6.85 3.58 -1.15
N ARG A 88 6.54 2.28 -1.26
CA ARG A 88 6.34 1.63 -2.55
C ARG A 88 4.89 1.79 -2.96
N VAL A 89 4.67 2.56 -4.02
CA VAL A 89 3.38 2.68 -4.69
C VAL A 89 3.36 1.71 -5.87
N VAL A 90 2.26 1.01 -6.08
CA VAL A 90 2.07 0.15 -7.27
C VAL A 90 0.90 0.67 -8.08
N ILE A 91 1.11 0.93 -9.36
CA ILE A 91 0.06 1.32 -10.29
C ILE A 91 -0.30 0.12 -11.15
N CYS A 92 -1.58 -0.24 -11.15
CA CYS A 92 -2.14 -1.28 -12.01
C CYS A 92 -3.18 -0.68 -12.95
N LYS A 93 -3.33 -1.28 -14.13
CA LYS A 93 -4.45 -1.06 -15.04
C LYS A 93 -5.05 -2.42 -15.37
N TYR A 94 -6.35 -2.58 -15.15
CA TYR A 94 -7.05 -3.85 -15.41
C TYR A 94 -7.96 -3.69 -16.63
N ASP A 95 -8.10 -4.74 -17.43
CA ASP A 95 -8.92 -4.71 -18.65
C ASP A 95 -10.39 -4.36 -18.40
N PHE A 96 -10.89 -4.69 -17.21
CA PHE A 96 -12.27 -4.40 -16.79
C PHE A 96 -12.47 -2.99 -16.22
N CYS A 97 -11.43 -2.17 -16.12
CA CYS A 97 -11.47 -0.86 -15.46
C CYS A 97 -10.76 0.22 -16.28
N ASP A 98 -11.46 1.33 -16.55
CA ASP A 98 -10.88 2.47 -17.28
C ASP A 98 -9.91 3.33 -16.45
N THR A 99 -9.85 3.11 -15.14
CA THR A 99 -9.02 3.89 -14.22
C THR A 99 -7.77 3.14 -13.79
N HIS A 100 -6.68 3.87 -13.59
CA HIS A 100 -5.49 3.34 -12.92
C HIS A 100 -5.78 3.12 -11.43
N ILE A 101 -5.41 1.94 -10.92
CA ILE A 101 -5.55 1.60 -9.51
C ILE A 101 -4.19 1.79 -8.83
N VAL A 102 -4.15 2.71 -7.87
CA VAL A 102 -2.93 3.11 -7.15
C VAL A 102 -2.94 2.48 -5.77
N TRP A 103 -2.01 1.57 -5.51
CA TRP A 103 -1.90 0.79 -4.27
C TRP A 103 -0.77 1.29 -3.38
N ILE A 104 -1.03 1.31 -2.06
CA ILE A 104 0.03 1.34 -1.05
C ILE A 104 0.51 -0.08 -0.80
N ASP A 105 1.77 -0.37 -1.11
CA ASP A 105 2.30 -1.72 -0.93
C ASP A 105 2.96 -1.94 0.45
N ASN A 106 3.56 -0.93 1.07
CA ASN A 106 4.12 -1.00 2.43
C ASN A 106 3.31 -0.15 3.44
N LEU A 107 2.32 -0.81 4.05
CA LEU A 107 1.31 -0.16 4.89
C LEU A 107 1.86 0.48 6.17
N HIS A 108 2.86 -0.13 6.83
CA HIS A 108 3.48 0.44 8.04
C HIS A 108 4.06 1.85 7.78
N SER A 109 4.82 2.01 6.69
CA SER A 109 5.40 3.29 6.29
C SER A 109 4.33 4.34 5.98
N ALA A 110 3.27 3.96 5.26
CA ALA A 110 2.18 4.88 4.95
C ALA A 110 1.47 5.41 6.20
N ILE A 111 1.22 4.53 7.17
CA ILE A 111 0.57 4.93 8.43
C ILE A 111 1.52 5.81 9.26
N LYS A 112 2.82 5.49 9.31
CA LYS A 112 3.83 6.36 9.95
C LYS A 112 3.74 7.79 9.39
N TYR A 113 3.78 7.95 8.07
CA TYR A 113 3.72 9.29 7.46
C TYR A 113 2.38 9.99 7.67
N ILE A 114 1.27 9.27 7.70
CA ILE A 114 -0.03 9.84 8.09
C ILE A 114 -0.02 10.30 9.55
N ARG A 115 0.64 9.57 10.46
CA ARG A 115 0.77 9.96 11.87
C ARG A 115 1.60 11.24 12.00
N GLU A 116 2.70 11.33 11.27
CA GLU A 116 3.65 12.44 11.29
C GLU A 116 3.10 13.73 10.65
N TYR A 117 2.49 13.63 9.46
CA TYR A 117 2.06 14.79 8.66
C TYR A 117 0.54 14.99 8.61
N GLY A 118 -0.22 14.10 9.24
CA GLY A 118 -1.69 14.14 9.29
C GLY A 118 -2.39 13.45 8.11
N LYS A 119 -3.70 13.26 8.24
CA LYS A 119 -4.54 12.50 7.29
C LYS A 119 -4.62 13.06 5.87
N ASN A 120 -4.14 14.30 5.65
CA ASN A 120 -4.16 14.97 4.35
C ASN A 120 -2.82 14.93 3.62
N VAL A 121 -1.81 14.24 4.18
CA VAL A 121 -0.50 14.06 3.55
C VAL A 121 -0.64 13.51 2.13
N LYS A 122 0.05 14.16 1.20
CA LYS A 122 0.09 13.82 -0.22
C LYS A 122 1.32 12.98 -0.51
N LEU A 123 1.30 12.26 -1.63
CA LEU A 123 2.44 11.46 -2.06
C LEU A 123 3.70 12.31 -2.26
N GLY A 124 3.55 13.51 -2.84
CA GLY A 124 4.66 14.44 -3.08
C GLY A 124 5.33 15.01 -1.82
N ASP A 125 4.70 14.87 -0.65
CA ASP A 125 5.20 15.36 0.64
C ASP A 125 6.22 14.42 1.28
N ILE A 126 6.35 13.18 0.78
CA ILE A 126 7.11 12.10 1.41
C ILE A 126 8.08 11.41 0.44
N PRO A 127 9.04 10.62 0.94
CA PRO A 127 9.84 9.72 0.10
C PRO A 127 8.98 8.58 -0.46
N PHE A 128 9.05 8.34 -1.77
CA PHE A 128 8.36 7.22 -2.41
C PHE A 128 9.01 6.82 -3.74
N TYR A 129 8.65 5.64 -4.22
CA TYR A 129 8.88 5.24 -5.61
C TYR A 129 7.65 4.50 -6.14
N ILE A 130 7.44 4.59 -7.45
CA ILE A 130 6.32 3.97 -8.13
C ILE A 130 6.83 2.76 -8.89
N VAL A 131 6.13 1.63 -8.75
CA VAL A 131 6.21 0.51 -9.68
C VAL A 131 4.95 0.55 -10.53
N ASP A 132 5.08 0.95 -11.78
CA ASP A 132 3.98 1.06 -12.72
C ASP A 132 3.97 -0.16 -13.65
N ILE A 133 2.91 -0.94 -13.53
CA ILE A 133 2.63 -2.12 -14.35
C ILE A 133 1.28 -1.97 -15.08
N SER A 134 0.90 -0.72 -15.37
CA SER A 134 -0.27 -0.41 -16.19
C SER A 134 -0.13 -0.94 -17.61
N ASP A 135 1.07 -0.84 -18.19
CA ASP A 135 1.52 -1.68 -19.29
C ASP A 135 2.14 -2.95 -18.71
N TYR A 136 1.37 -4.04 -18.70
CA TYR A 136 1.76 -5.30 -18.06
C TYR A 136 3.05 -5.88 -18.66
N ASP A 137 3.28 -5.69 -19.96
CA ASP A 137 4.43 -6.26 -20.67
C ASP A 137 5.66 -5.34 -20.60
N ASN A 138 5.46 -4.04 -20.35
CA ASN A 138 6.53 -3.06 -20.25
C ASN A 138 6.51 -2.32 -18.89
N PRO A 139 6.85 -3.00 -17.79
CA PRO A 139 6.83 -2.39 -16.48
C PRO A 139 7.84 -1.24 -16.39
N SER A 140 7.52 -0.23 -15.59
CA SER A 140 8.41 0.89 -15.31
C SER A 140 8.51 1.16 -13.81
N ILE A 141 9.62 1.76 -13.41
CA ILE A 141 9.88 2.16 -12.03
C ILE A 141 10.26 3.63 -12.01
N HIS A 142 9.67 4.38 -11.08
CA HIS A 142 9.87 5.82 -10.99
C HIS A 142 10.34 6.20 -9.60
N GLY A 143 11.54 6.79 -9.52
CA GLY A 143 12.09 7.28 -8.27
C GLY A 143 11.64 8.71 -8.01
N TYR A 144 11.20 9.01 -6.79
CA TYR A 144 10.96 10.40 -6.40
C TYR A 144 12.09 10.92 -5.51
N LYS A 145 12.78 11.99 -5.94
CA LYS A 145 13.82 12.68 -5.16
C LYS A 145 14.88 11.73 -4.57
N GLY A 146 15.36 10.75 -5.34
CA GLY A 146 16.39 9.79 -4.91
C GLY A 146 15.90 8.69 -3.95
N SER A 147 14.58 8.51 -3.80
CA SER A 147 13.98 7.48 -2.95
C SER A 147 14.10 6.05 -3.52
N LEU A 148 14.49 5.91 -4.79
CA LEU A 148 14.71 4.62 -5.43
C LEU A 148 16.19 4.21 -5.29
N ARG A 149 16.41 3.00 -4.80
CA ARG A 149 17.74 2.37 -4.86
C ARG A 149 17.91 1.68 -6.20
N GLU A 150 18.77 2.23 -7.05
CA GLU A 150 19.04 1.72 -8.41
C GLU A 150 19.94 0.48 -8.40
N ARG A 151 19.59 -0.53 -7.59
CA ARG A 151 20.19 -1.86 -7.65
C ARG A 151 19.26 -2.78 -8.42
N TYR A 152 19.81 -3.49 -9.39
CA TYR A 152 19.05 -4.35 -10.28
C TYR A 152 18.21 -5.38 -9.52
N GLU A 153 18.75 -6.00 -8.48
CA GLU A 153 18.06 -6.98 -7.65
C GLU A 153 16.89 -6.37 -6.87
N ASP A 154 17.07 -5.17 -6.35
CA ASP A 154 16.04 -4.45 -5.59
C ASP A 154 14.88 -4.06 -6.52
N ILE A 155 15.19 -3.58 -7.74
CA ILE A 155 14.21 -3.26 -8.78
C ILE A 155 13.43 -4.51 -9.20
N LEU A 156 14.12 -5.61 -9.54
CA LEU A 156 13.46 -6.88 -9.90
C LEU A 156 12.56 -7.40 -8.78
N GLY A 157 13.00 -7.29 -7.52
CA GLY A 157 12.21 -7.63 -6.35
C GLY A 157 10.92 -6.80 -6.26
N ALA A 158 11.02 -5.49 -6.49
CA ALA A 158 9.88 -4.58 -6.49
C ALA A 158 8.88 -4.90 -7.63
N ILE A 159 9.35 -5.11 -8.86
CA ILE A 159 8.54 -5.51 -10.01
C ILE A 159 7.85 -6.87 -9.74
N SER A 160 8.59 -7.86 -9.23
CA SER A 160 8.03 -9.18 -8.88
C SER A 160 6.89 -9.08 -7.86
N CYS A 161 7.04 -8.19 -6.86
CA CYS A 161 5.98 -7.91 -5.89
C CYS A 161 4.76 -7.25 -6.54
N ALA A 162 4.97 -6.32 -7.46
CA ALA A 162 3.88 -5.66 -8.20
C ALA A 162 3.11 -6.66 -9.08
N TYR A 163 3.76 -7.57 -9.80
CA TYR A 163 3.07 -8.63 -10.54
C TYR A 163 2.26 -9.58 -9.64
N LYS A 164 2.77 -9.88 -8.44
CA LYS A 164 1.98 -10.62 -7.44
C LYS A 164 0.76 -9.81 -7.01
N ARG A 165 0.91 -8.50 -6.78
CA ARG A 165 -0.21 -7.59 -6.48
C ARG A 165 -1.26 -7.66 -7.58
N PHE A 166 -0.89 -7.37 -8.82
CA PHE A 166 -1.77 -7.43 -9.99
C PHE A 166 -2.58 -8.73 -10.03
N ARG A 167 -1.92 -9.89 -9.99
CA ARG A 167 -2.61 -11.20 -10.04
C ARG A 167 -3.60 -11.41 -8.90
N ARG A 168 -3.32 -10.86 -7.71
CA ARG A 168 -4.15 -11.02 -6.50
C ARG A 168 -5.31 -10.03 -6.44
N SER A 169 -5.30 -8.99 -7.28
CA SER A 169 -6.35 -7.96 -7.34
C SER A 169 -6.98 -7.80 -8.72
N ASN A 170 -6.64 -8.65 -9.70
CA ASN A 170 -7.27 -8.73 -11.01
C ASN A 170 -8.64 -9.40 -10.92
N SER A 171 -9.56 -8.76 -10.20
CA SER A 171 -10.97 -9.14 -10.04
C SER A 171 -11.79 -7.87 -9.95
N LYS A 172 -12.82 -7.80 -10.78
CA LYS A 172 -13.74 -6.67 -10.81
C LYS A 172 -14.42 -6.47 -9.46
N GLU A 173 -14.90 -7.56 -8.87
CA GLU A 173 -15.56 -7.57 -7.56
C GLU A 173 -14.64 -7.02 -6.47
N LEU A 174 -13.35 -7.39 -6.48
CA LEU A 174 -12.39 -6.89 -5.51
C LEU A 174 -12.12 -5.38 -5.69
N ILE A 175 -11.91 -4.94 -6.92
CA ILE A 175 -11.63 -3.52 -7.22
C ILE A 175 -12.83 -2.63 -6.91
N GLU A 176 -14.06 -3.08 -7.22
CA GLU A 176 -15.29 -2.32 -6.96
C GLU A 176 -15.54 -2.05 -5.48
N ILE A 177 -15.02 -2.88 -4.57
CA ILE A 177 -15.09 -2.61 -3.11
C ILE A 177 -14.41 -1.28 -2.77
N SER A 178 -13.41 -0.87 -3.56
CA SER A 178 -12.70 0.40 -3.42
C SER A 178 -12.22 0.64 -1.98
N TYR A 179 -11.58 -0.37 -1.41
CA TYR A 179 -11.07 -0.31 -0.05
C TYR A 179 -9.75 0.47 -0.01
N THR A 180 -9.79 1.62 0.64
CA THR A 180 -8.69 2.58 0.71
C THR A 180 -7.97 2.54 2.06
N LEU A 181 -6.83 3.23 2.15
CA LEU A 181 -6.15 3.43 3.42
C LEU A 181 -7.01 4.22 4.43
N ARG A 182 -7.90 5.11 3.94
CA ARG A 182 -8.91 5.78 4.76
C ARG A 182 -9.86 4.78 5.40
N ASP A 183 -10.43 3.86 4.62
CA ASP A 183 -11.33 2.82 5.14
C ASP A 183 -10.59 1.99 6.22
N PHE A 184 -9.34 1.59 5.94
CA PHE A 184 -8.51 0.83 6.86
C PHE A 184 -8.25 1.54 8.21
N LEU A 185 -7.95 2.84 8.18
CA LEU A 185 -7.75 3.65 9.38
C LEU A 185 -9.08 3.93 10.12
N CYS A 186 -10.20 4.02 9.41
CA CYS A 186 -11.53 4.12 10.02
C CYS A 186 -11.90 2.82 10.75
N ASP A 187 -11.57 1.66 10.18
CA ASP A 187 -11.78 0.36 10.83
C ASP A 187 -10.83 0.16 12.02
N ASN A 188 -9.67 0.84 12.03
CA ASN A 188 -8.60 0.66 13.01
C ASN A 188 -8.04 2.00 13.53
N PRO A 189 -8.86 2.84 14.19
CA PRO A 189 -8.47 4.21 14.57
C PRO A 189 -7.24 4.27 15.48
N MET A 190 -7.02 3.24 16.30
CA MET A 190 -5.86 3.11 17.19
C MET A 190 -4.52 3.22 16.46
N LEU A 191 -4.43 2.78 15.21
CA LEU A 191 -3.19 2.89 14.42
C LEU A 191 -2.77 4.35 14.22
N TYR A 192 -3.73 5.27 14.22
CA TYR A 192 -3.47 6.69 14.09
C TYR A 192 -3.40 7.42 15.44
N THR A 193 -4.22 7.02 16.42
CA THR A 193 -4.37 7.76 17.69
C THR A 193 -3.47 7.26 18.81
N GLU A 194 -3.18 5.96 18.87
CA GLU A 194 -2.52 5.36 20.01
C GLU A 194 -1.00 5.57 19.95
N LEU A 195 -0.41 5.95 21.10
CA LEU A 195 1.02 6.22 21.26
C LEU A 195 1.58 7.23 20.24
N ASN A 196 0.73 8.06 19.64
CA ASN A 196 1.13 9.03 18.63
C ASN A 196 1.54 10.35 19.29
N THR A 197 2.82 10.66 19.24
CA THR A 197 3.44 11.86 19.83
C THR A 197 3.29 13.10 18.95
N HIS A 198 2.74 12.99 17.74
CA HIS A 198 2.48 14.15 16.88
C HIS A 198 1.14 14.84 17.22
N PHE A 199 0.41 14.33 18.21
CA PHE A 199 -0.81 14.92 18.76
C PHE A 199 -0.66 15.67 20.08
N THR A 200 0.55 15.66 20.65
CA THR A 200 0.87 16.34 21.91
C THR A 200 1.37 17.75 21.70
#